data_AF-A0A7J7SHC5-F1
#
_entry.id   AF-A0A7J7SHC5-F1
#
_cell.length_a   1.000
_cell.length_b   1.000
_cell.length_c   1.000
_cell.angle_alpha   90.00
_cell.angle_beta   90.00
_cell.angle_gamma   90.00
#
_symmetry.space_group_name_H-M   'P 1'
#
loop_
_entity.id
_entity.type
_entity.pdbx_description
1 polymer ?
#
loop_
_entity_poly.entity_id
_entity_poly.type
_entity_poly.pdbx_seq_one_letter_code
_entity_poly.pdbx_strand_id
1 'polypeptide(L)'
;MSSSFLLLISIPSDPTVFYPFFLIQDLVTGDSGSFQGSYVLKVVGGGPTLDTIREYSEEEIYRFNSPLDNTYSLIWTTKNTTTTEDSAFNIMSHQSLGIEWLCLENSPCHDTVPPSIFTPEFFFKVLVSNRGVDKSTYCDYQLVFLLHIHGLPLSAKRAFFILIVSTSVFLSLVFLYIIVCLLFPLMVKGCNILRWKINNILTTEFYYTHSSSSGVGSSTSGTRPTVSSRISSKVVENKAETEKIMKKSLT
;
A
#
# COMPACT_ATOMS: atom_id res chain seq x y z
N MET A 1 -15.46 39.51 -25.75
CA MET A 1 -14.51 38.41 -25.99
C MET A 1 -14.89 37.27 -25.07
N SER A 2 -14.97 36.05 -25.60
CA SER A 2 -15.25 34.86 -24.81
C SER A 2 -13.94 34.07 -24.79
N SER A 3 -13.35 33.91 -23.61
CA SER A 3 -12.08 33.22 -23.43
C SER A 3 -12.23 32.13 -22.39
N SER A 4 -11.58 30.99 -22.62
CA SER A 4 -11.61 29.84 -21.70
C SER A 4 -10.30 29.76 -20.91
N PHE A 5 -10.42 29.44 -19.64
CA PHE A 5 -9.29 29.34 -18.71
C PHE A 5 -9.09 27.86 -18.40
N LEU A 6 -7.87 27.34 -18.58
CA LEU A 6 -7.55 25.92 -18.46
C LEU A 6 -6.42 25.74 -17.45
N LEU A 7 -6.58 24.80 -16.50
CA LEU A 7 -5.51 24.38 -15.61
C LEU A 7 -4.74 23.23 -16.25
N LEU A 8 -3.41 23.33 -16.27
CA LEU A 8 -2.53 22.23 -16.58
C LEU A 8 -1.71 21.85 -15.34
N ILE A 9 -1.70 20.55 -15.04
CA ILE A 9 -1.00 19.97 -13.89
C ILE A 9 0.39 19.54 -14.38
N SER A 10 1.44 20.20 -13.89
CA SER A 10 2.82 19.72 -14.07
C SER A 10 3.17 18.71 -12.98
N ILE A 11 3.82 17.60 -13.35
CA ILE A 11 4.35 16.63 -12.38
C ILE A 11 5.51 17.32 -11.65
N PRO A 12 5.47 17.42 -10.31
CA PRO A 12 6.40 18.26 -9.56
C PRO A 12 7.83 17.71 -9.60
N SER A 13 8.82 18.61 -9.68
CA SER A 13 10.25 18.31 -9.55
C SER A 13 10.72 18.27 -8.09
N ASP A 14 9.93 18.82 -7.18
CA ASP A 14 10.11 18.80 -5.72
C ASP A 14 8.88 18.12 -5.10
N PRO A 15 9.00 17.03 -4.32
CA PRO A 15 7.85 16.25 -3.85
C PRO A 15 6.85 17.03 -2.97
N THR A 16 7.19 18.22 -2.49
CA THR A 16 6.35 19.00 -1.56
C THR A 16 5.63 20.20 -2.20
N VAL A 17 6.05 20.67 -3.37
CA VAL A 17 5.55 21.94 -3.95
C VAL A 17 4.95 21.73 -5.34
N PHE A 18 3.71 22.17 -5.51
CA PHE A 18 2.97 22.10 -6.77
C PHE A 18 2.94 23.45 -7.49
N TYR A 19 3.29 23.48 -8.78
CA TYR A 19 3.38 24.72 -9.57
C TYR A 19 2.24 24.78 -10.61
N PRO A 20 1.09 25.38 -10.26
CA PRO A 20 0.00 25.54 -11.23
C PRO A 20 0.36 26.62 -12.25
N PHE A 21 -0.01 26.37 -13.50
CA PHE A 21 -0.08 27.39 -14.53
C PHE A 21 -1.41 27.29 -15.28
N PHE A 22 -1.90 28.44 -15.73
CA PHE A 22 -3.17 28.55 -16.41
C PHE A 22 -2.96 28.99 -17.84
N LEU A 23 -3.67 28.38 -18.77
CA LEU A 23 -3.76 28.84 -20.15
C LEU A 23 -5.06 29.59 -20.35
N ILE A 24 -4.99 30.71 -21.07
CA ILE A 24 -6.15 31.40 -21.62
C ILE A 24 -6.20 31.05 -23.10
N GLN A 25 -7.38 30.65 -23.56
CA GLN A 25 -7.67 30.46 -24.97
C GLN A 25 -8.69 31.50 -25.45
N ASP A 26 -8.39 32.19 -26.55
CA ASP A 26 -9.36 33.00 -27.28
C ASP A 26 -10.26 32.08 -28.13
N LEU A 27 -11.57 32.13 -27.90
CA LEU A 27 -12.52 31.28 -28.63
C LEU A 27 -12.75 31.73 -30.07
N VAL A 28 -12.37 32.96 -30.43
CA VAL A 28 -12.54 33.50 -31.79
C VAL A 28 -11.36 33.09 -32.68
N THR A 29 -10.13 33.25 -32.20
CA THR A 29 -8.93 32.93 -32.98
C THR A 29 -8.46 31.49 -32.76
N GLY A 30 -8.84 30.86 -31.64
CA GLY A 30 -8.34 29.55 -31.22
C GLY A 30 -6.96 29.61 -30.56
N ASP A 31 -6.33 30.78 -30.50
CA ASP A 31 -5.00 30.96 -29.93
C ASP A 31 -5.03 30.77 -28.40
N SER A 32 -4.01 30.09 -27.90
CA SER A 32 -3.82 29.86 -26.47
C SER A 32 -2.50 30.44 -25.98
N GLY A 33 -2.51 31.07 -24.81
CA GLY A 33 -1.31 31.59 -24.16
C GLY A 33 -1.36 31.37 -22.65
N SER A 34 -0.21 31.39 -21.99
CA SER A 34 -0.16 31.34 -20.53
C SER A 34 -0.73 32.62 -19.92
N PHE A 35 -1.60 32.48 -18.93
CA PHE A 35 -1.99 33.59 -18.08
C PHE A 35 -0.78 34.08 -17.30
N GLN A 36 -0.47 35.37 -17.43
CA GLN A 36 0.64 36.05 -16.77
C GLN A 36 0.19 36.95 -15.61
N GLY A 37 -1.11 37.15 -15.45
CA GLY A 37 -1.67 37.99 -14.40
C GLY A 37 -1.67 37.34 -13.02
N SER A 38 -2.13 38.12 -12.05
CA SER A 38 -2.29 37.67 -10.67
C SER A 38 -3.67 37.02 -10.44
N TYR A 39 -3.77 36.13 -9.48
CA TYR A 39 -5.01 35.45 -9.14
C TYR A 39 -5.02 34.99 -7.69
N VAL A 40 -6.22 34.78 -7.15
CA VAL A 40 -6.44 34.16 -5.85
C VAL A 40 -6.85 32.72 -6.09
N LEU A 41 -6.31 31.82 -5.27
CA LEU A 41 -6.74 30.43 -5.17
C LEU A 41 -7.46 30.24 -3.83
N LYS A 42 -8.58 29.53 -3.84
CA LYS A 42 -9.35 29.18 -2.64
C LYS A 42 -9.82 27.74 -2.72
N VAL A 43 -9.57 26.96 -1.68
CA VAL A 43 -10.24 25.68 -1.45
C VAL A 43 -11.63 25.99 -0.92
N VAL A 44 -12.64 25.70 -1.74
CA VAL A 44 -14.06 25.99 -1.47
C VAL A 44 -14.89 24.75 -1.12
N GLY A 45 -14.27 23.58 -1.17
CA GLY A 45 -14.90 22.34 -0.77
C GLY A 45 -13.91 21.19 -0.75
N GLY A 46 -14.36 20.05 -0.26
CA GLY A 46 -13.57 18.83 -0.28
C GLY A 46 -14.21 17.65 0.44
N GLY A 47 -13.61 16.49 0.24
CA GLY A 47 -14.05 15.23 0.82
C GLY A 47 -13.10 14.08 0.52
N PRO A 48 -13.15 12.98 1.29
CA PRO A 48 -12.30 11.81 1.08
C PRO A 48 -12.65 11.04 -0.21
N THR A 49 -13.87 11.19 -0.74
CA THR A 49 -14.33 10.57 -1.98
C THR A 49 -15.07 11.59 -2.84
N LEU A 50 -15.17 11.34 -4.16
CA LEU A 50 -15.84 12.26 -5.10
C LEU A 50 -17.31 12.56 -4.73
N ASP A 51 -18.02 11.57 -4.18
CA ASP A 51 -19.42 11.66 -3.77
C ASP A 51 -19.61 12.35 -2.41
N THR A 52 -18.56 12.43 -1.59
CA THR A 52 -18.60 13.05 -0.26
C THR A 52 -18.04 14.47 -0.24
N ILE A 53 -17.73 15.04 -1.42
CA ILE A 53 -17.29 16.43 -1.54
C ILE A 53 -18.42 17.34 -1.05
N ARG A 54 -18.13 18.09 0.02
CA ARG A 54 -19.01 19.14 0.52
C ARG A 54 -18.48 20.51 0.15
N GLU A 55 -19.40 21.42 -0.14
CA GLU A 55 -19.07 22.85 -0.19
C GLU A 55 -18.80 23.36 1.23
N TYR A 56 -17.80 24.21 1.35
CA TYR A 56 -17.45 24.88 2.61
C TYR A 56 -18.25 26.17 2.76
N SER A 57 -18.59 26.54 3.99
CA SER A 57 -19.16 27.86 4.28
C SER A 57 -18.12 28.97 4.10
N GLU A 58 -18.54 30.24 4.03
CA GLU A 58 -17.60 31.36 3.90
C GLU A 58 -16.61 31.44 5.08
N GLU A 59 -17.06 31.10 6.29
CA GLU A 59 -16.22 31.05 7.48
C GLU A 59 -15.18 29.94 7.39
N GLU A 60 -15.58 28.77 6.87
CA GLU A 60 -14.68 27.65 6.62
C GLU A 60 -13.67 27.98 5.50
N ILE A 61 -14.12 28.62 4.42
CA ILE A 61 -13.26 29.06 3.32
C ILE A 61 -12.21 30.04 3.86
N TYR A 62 -12.62 31.02 4.67
CA TYR A 62 -11.68 31.93 5.31
C TYR A 62 -10.70 31.16 6.20
N ARG A 63 -11.19 30.33 7.10
CA ARG A 63 -10.39 29.56 8.06
C ARG A 63 -9.36 28.64 7.41
N PHE A 64 -9.70 28.00 6.29
CA PHE A 64 -8.85 27.00 5.64
C PHE A 64 -7.85 27.59 4.63
N ASN A 65 -8.04 28.84 4.20
CA ASN A 65 -7.22 29.47 3.16
C ASN A 65 -6.48 30.72 3.65
N SER A 66 -6.96 31.38 4.72
CA SER A 66 -6.42 32.67 5.15
C SER A 66 -5.14 32.51 5.95
N PRO A 67 -4.04 33.19 5.58
CA PRO A 67 -2.82 33.21 6.37
C PRO A 67 -2.99 33.91 7.73
N LEU A 68 -4.10 34.62 7.94
CA LEU A 68 -4.45 35.26 9.21
C LEU A 68 -5.16 34.30 10.18
N ASP A 69 -5.56 33.11 9.73
CA ASP A 69 -6.17 32.11 10.61
C ASP A 69 -5.13 31.56 11.60
N ASN A 70 -5.43 31.67 12.90
CA ASN A 70 -4.59 31.16 13.98
C ASN A 70 -5.12 29.85 14.58
N THR A 71 -6.11 29.22 13.93
CA THR A 71 -6.76 28.02 14.46
C THR A 71 -6.09 26.73 13.99
N TYR A 72 -4.89 26.78 13.39
CA TYR A 72 -4.18 25.60 12.90
C TYR A 72 -5.02 24.79 11.89
N SER A 73 -5.69 25.49 10.96
CA SER A 73 -6.64 24.88 10.02
C SER A 73 -6.27 25.09 8.55
N LEU A 74 -5.12 25.71 8.27
CA LEU A 74 -4.65 25.96 6.91
C LEU A 74 -4.51 24.64 6.12
N ILE A 75 -5.14 24.61 4.95
CA ILE A 75 -5.04 23.47 4.02
C ILE A 75 -3.78 23.59 3.17
N TRP A 76 -3.42 24.81 2.76
CA TRP A 76 -2.30 25.06 1.87
C TRP A 76 -1.66 26.41 2.18
N THR A 77 -0.44 26.60 1.68
CA THR A 77 0.28 27.87 1.73
C THR A 77 1.11 28.06 0.47
N THR A 78 1.76 29.21 0.35
CA THR A 78 2.75 29.49 -0.69
C THR A 78 3.98 30.14 -0.08
N LYS A 79 5.13 29.97 -0.73
CA LYS A 79 6.42 30.48 -0.22
C LYS A 79 6.52 32.01 -0.26
N ASN A 80 5.78 32.69 -1.15
CA ASN A 80 5.72 34.15 -1.19
C ASN A 80 4.42 34.64 -0.53
N THR A 81 4.55 35.45 0.52
CA THR A 81 3.42 35.99 1.29
C THR A 81 2.83 37.26 0.66
N THR A 82 2.62 37.27 -0.66
CA THR A 82 1.88 38.38 -1.28
C THR A 82 0.39 38.13 -1.03
N THR A 83 -0.26 39.04 -0.33
CA THR A 83 -1.67 38.90 0.07
C THR A 83 -2.54 40.01 -0.51
N THR A 84 -3.85 39.80 -0.49
CA THR A 84 -4.86 40.82 -0.81
C THR A 84 -4.75 42.04 0.13
N GLU A 85 -5.39 43.17 -0.22
CA GLU A 85 -5.30 44.40 0.58
C GLU A 85 -5.76 44.22 2.04
N ASP A 86 -6.74 43.35 2.26
CA ASP A 86 -7.23 42.92 3.58
C ASP A 86 -6.40 41.80 4.22
N SER A 87 -5.35 41.34 3.54
CA SER A 87 -4.51 40.19 3.89
C SER A 87 -5.24 38.86 4.08
N ALA A 88 -6.50 38.77 3.63
CA ALA A 88 -7.33 37.59 3.85
C ALA A 88 -6.92 36.38 2.99
N PHE A 89 -6.32 36.58 1.82
CA PHE A 89 -5.93 35.49 0.94
C PHE A 89 -4.58 35.73 0.27
N ASN A 90 -3.87 34.65 -0.02
CA ASN A 90 -2.63 34.70 -0.80
C ASN A 90 -2.94 34.97 -2.28
N ILE A 91 -2.16 35.87 -2.86
CA ILE A 91 -2.14 36.18 -4.29
C ILE A 91 -1.04 35.35 -4.93
N MET A 92 -1.41 34.64 -6.00
CA MET A 92 -0.48 33.89 -6.83
C MET A 92 -0.36 34.53 -8.21
N SER A 93 0.71 34.18 -8.92
CA SER A 93 0.98 34.64 -10.28
C SER A 93 1.72 33.56 -11.06
N HIS A 94 1.96 33.78 -12.34
CA HIS A 94 2.75 32.87 -13.18
C HIS A 94 4.17 32.62 -12.64
N GLN A 95 4.76 33.61 -11.95
CA GLN A 95 6.11 33.52 -11.38
C GLN A 95 6.11 33.02 -9.94
N SER A 96 4.94 32.61 -9.40
CA SER A 96 4.84 32.17 -8.01
C SER A 96 5.64 30.89 -7.76
N LEU A 97 6.11 30.76 -6.51
CA LEU A 97 6.95 29.65 -6.06
C LEU A 97 6.14 28.37 -5.76
N GLY A 98 4.89 28.27 -6.22
CA GLY A 98 4.03 27.11 -6.07
C GLY A 98 3.19 27.08 -4.80
N ILE A 99 2.37 26.02 -4.70
CA ILE A 99 1.45 25.66 -3.64
C ILE A 99 2.10 24.56 -2.81
N GLU A 100 2.12 24.75 -1.50
CA GLU A 100 2.51 23.74 -0.52
C GLU A 100 1.27 23.27 0.24
N TRP A 101 1.02 21.97 0.24
CA TRP A 101 -0.13 21.37 0.93
C TRP A 101 0.22 21.06 2.38
N LEU A 102 -0.52 21.63 3.31
CA LEU A 102 -0.24 21.54 4.76
C LEU A 102 -1.19 20.58 5.48
N CYS A 103 -2.50 20.68 5.25
CA CYS A 103 -3.54 19.92 5.95
C CYS A 103 -3.33 19.86 7.48
N LEU A 104 -3.29 21.04 8.11
CA LEU A 104 -3.09 21.17 9.56
C LEU A 104 -4.23 20.52 10.37
N GLU A 105 -3.99 20.31 11.66
CA GLU A 105 -4.81 19.45 12.55
C GLU A 105 -6.32 19.73 12.50
N ASN A 106 -6.73 20.99 12.37
CA ASN A 106 -8.15 21.39 12.37
C ASN A 106 -8.76 21.53 10.97
N SER A 107 -8.04 21.07 9.94
CA SER A 107 -8.53 21.03 8.55
C SER A 107 -9.20 19.68 8.24
N PRO A 108 -10.16 19.65 7.30
CA PRO A 108 -10.89 18.43 6.94
C PRO A 108 -10.03 17.36 6.24
N CYS A 109 -8.85 17.72 5.76
CA CYS A 109 -7.90 16.82 5.11
C CYS A 109 -6.83 16.27 6.08
N HIS A 110 -6.93 16.58 7.38
CA HIS A 110 -6.02 16.07 8.38
C HIS A 110 -6.28 14.60 8.74
N ASP A 111 -5.22 13.81 8.89
CA ASP A 111 -5.23 12.41 9.32
C ASP A 111 -6.31 11.55 8.61
N THR A 112 -6.43 11.74 7.30
CA THR A 112 -7.39 11.00 6.47
C THR A 112 -7.08 9.51 6.52
N VAL A 113 -8.11 8.71 6.81
CA VAL A 113 -7.96 7.26 6.91
C VAL A 113 -8.01 6.68 5.49
N PRO A 114 -6.97 5.97 5.03
CA PRO A 114 -7.03 5.33 3.74
C PRO A 114 -8.13 4.26 3.74
N PRO A 115 -8.97 4.19 2.70
CA PRO A 115 -10.05 3.20 2.62
C PRO A 115 -9.54 1.77 2.40
N SER A 116 -8.26 1.60 2.03
CA SER A 116 -7.64 0.32 1.68
C SER A 116 -6.15 0.34 2.04
N ILE A 117 -5.39 -0.64 1.55
CA ILE A 117 -3.92 -0.71 1.66
C ILE A 117 -3.18 0.39 0.88
N PHE A 118 -3.92 1.24 0.16
CA PHE A 118 -3.38 2.36 -0.61
C PHE A 118 -3.20 3.61 0.25
N THR A 119 -2.43 4.57 -0.25
CA THR A 119 -2.21 5.85 0.42
C THR A 119 -3.52 6.61 0.64
N PRO A 120 -3.63 7.44 1.69
CA PRO A 120 -4.80 8.28 1.88
C PRO A 120 -4.99 9.21 0.67
N GLU A 121 -6.25 9.42 0.33
CA GLU A 121 -6.69 10.25 -0.78
C GLU A 121 -7.65 11.32 -0.28
N PHE A 122 -7.62 12.47 -0.95
CA PHE A 122 -8.56 13.55 -0.67
C PHE A 122 -8.84 14.35 -1.94
N PHE A 123 -10.09 14.77 -2.09
CA PHE A 123 -10.54 15.61 -3.18
C PHE A 123 -10.77 17.03 -2.67
N PHE A 124 -10.18 18.01 -3.34
CA PHE A 124 -10.42 19.43 -3.11
C PHE A 124 -11.20 20.02 -4.26
N LYS A 125 -12.22 20.82 -3.94
CA LYS A 125 -12.85 21.73 -4.89
C LYS A 125 -12.18 23.09 -4.76
N VAL A 126 -11.48 23.50 -5.80
CA VAL A 126 -10.65 24.71 -5.80
C VAL A 126 -11.21 25.73 -6.76
N LEU A 127 -11.39 26.95 -6.27
CA LEU A 127 -11.78 28.12 -7.04
C LEU A 127 -10.55 28.99 -7.30
N VAL A 128 -10.39 29.41 -8.56
CA VAL A 128 -9.36 30.36 -8.97
C VAL A 128 -10.02 31.56 -9.62
N SER A 129 -9.64 32.76 -9.22
CA SER A 129 -10.14 34.00 -9.84
C SER A 129 -9.11 35.11 -9.83
N ASN A 130 -9.05 35.89 -10.91
CA ASN A 130 -8.24 37.11 -11.00
C ASN A 130 -8.99 38.38 -10.54
N ARG A 131 -10.29 38.26 -10.26
CA ARG A 131 -11.16 39.38 -9.94
C ARG A 131 -10.67 40.12 -8.69
N GLY A 132 -10.52 41.43 -8.80
CA GLY A 132 -10.10 42.30 -7.70
C GLY A 132 -8.60 42.24 -7.35
N VAL A 133 -7.81 41.44 -8.08
CA VAL A 133 -6.38 41.27 -7.82
C VAL A 133 -5.53 41.60 -9.04
N ASP A 134 -5.96 41.21 -10.24
CA ASP A 134 -5.30 41.58 -11.47
C ASP A 134 -6.02 42.72 -12.19
N LYS A 135 -5.24 43.69 -12.67
CA LYS A 135 -5.72 44.83 -13.48
C LYS A 135 -5.12 44.82 -14.89
N SER A 136 -4.36 43.77 -15.24
CA SER A 136 -3.70 43.64 -16.55
C SER A 136 -4.69 43.39 -17.69
N THR A 137 -5.90 42.91 -17.37
CA THR A 137 -6.95 42.58 -18.32
C THR A 137 -8.31 43.13 -17.87
N TYR A 138 -9.19 43.40 -18.83
CA TYR A 138 -10.59 43.78 -18.57
C TYR A 138 -11.50 42.57 -18.29
N CYS A 139 -10.98 41.35 -18.38
CA CYS A 139 -11.76 40.13 -18.20
C CYS A 139 -11.61 39.59 -16.78
N ASP A 140 -12.75 39.38 -16.11
CA ASP A 140 -12.82 38.62 -14.87
C ASP A 140 -12.93 37.12 -15.21
N TYR A 141 -11.86 36.40 -14.97
CA TYR A 141 -11.78 34.95 -15.07
C TYR A 141 -12.09 34.32 -13.72
N GLN A 142 -12.93 33.28 -13.77
CA GLN A 142 -13.23 32.44 -12.62
C GLN A 142 -13.34 31.00 -13.09
N LEU A 143 -12.61 30.11 -12.41
CA LEU A 143 -12.66 28.68 -12.63
C LEU A 143 -12.88 27.96 -11.32
N VAL A 144 -13.52 26.80 -11.44
CA VAL A 144 -13.60 25.81 -10.38
C VAL A 144 -13.15 24.48 -10.95
N PHE A 145 -12.22 23.82 -10.28
CA PHE A 145 -11.76 22.48 -10.66
C PHE A 145 -11.65 21.59 -9.42
N LEU A 146 -11.69 20.29 -9.67
CA LEU A 146 -11.48 19.26 -8.66
C LEU A 146 -10.03 18.81 -8.71
N LEU A 147 -9.35 18.87 -7.58
CA LEU A 147 -8.03 18.31 -7.38
C LEU A 147 -8.16 17.00 -6.61
N HIS A 148 -7.56 15.94 -7.13
CA HIS A 148 -7.39 14.68 -6.43
C HIS A 148 -5.95 14.61 -5.93
N ILE A 149 -5.77 14.58 -4.61
CA ILE A 149 -4.46 14.54 -3.97
C ILE A 149 -4.26 13.19 -3.31
N HIS A 150 -3.10 12.61 -3.55
CA HIS A 150 -2.63 11.38 -2.92
C HIS A 150 -1.49 11.69 -1.97
N GLY A 151 -1.32 10.86 -0.94
CA GLY A 151 -0.11 10.89 -0.12
C GLY A 151 -0.02 12.12 0.79
N LEU A 152 -1.16 12.61 1.27
CA LEU A 152 -1.18 13.65 2.30
C LEU A 152 -0.34 13.22 3.53
N PRO A 153 0.34 14.17 4.19
CA PRO A 153 1.23 13.85 5.29
C PRO A 153 0.48 13.15 6.43
N LEU A 154 1.04 12.04 6.89
CA LEU A 154 0.49 11.29 8.01
C LEU A 154 0.64 12.08 9.31
N SER A 155 -0.39 12.10 10.16
CA SER A 155 -0.29 12.73 11.48
C SER A 155 0.82 12.06 12.31
N ALA A 156 1.60 12.86 13.04
CA ALA A 156 2.71 12.38 13.88
C ALA A 156 2.25 11.31 14.89
N LYS A 157 1.02 11.43 15.41
CA LYS A 157 0.40 10.46 16.31
C LYS A 157 0.24 9.08 15.65
N ARG A 158 -0.30 9.05 14.43
CA ARG A 158 -0.50 7.82 13.66
C ARG A 158 0.82 7.25 13.18
N ALA A 159 1.75 8.09 12.74
CA ALA A 159 3.10 7.67 12.38
C ALA A 159 3.80 6.94 13.53
N PHE A 160 3.74 7.52 14.73
CA PHE A 160 4.32 6.91 15.93
C PHE A 160 3.60 5.62 16.33
N PHE A 161 2.28 5.57 16.22
CA PHE A 161 1.51 4.35 16.45
C PHE A 161 1.92 3.22 15.51
N ILE A 162 2.03 3.51 14.20
CA ILE A 162 2.47 2.53 13.20
C ILE A 162 3.89 2.07 13.49
N LEU A 163 4.79 2.98 13.88
CA LEU A 163 6.16 2.65 14.26
C LEU A 163 6.20 1.70 15.46
N ILE A 164 5.46 2.00 16.54
CA ILE A 164 5.40 1.14 17.73
C ILE A 164 4.88 -0.25 17.38
N VAL A 165 3.75 -0.33 16.67
CA VAL A 165 3.12 -1.60 16.31
C VAL A 165 4.05 -2.42 15.42
N SER A 166 4.62 -1.81 14.39
CA SER A 166 5.58 -2.46 13.49
C SER A 166 6.80 -2.99 14.25
N THR A 167 7.38 -2.15 15.12
CA THR A 167 8.55 -2.53 15.94
C THR A 167 8.21 -3.67 16.90
N SER A 168 7.03 -3.63 17.53
CA SER A 168 6.57 -4.68 18.45
C SER A 168 6.38 -6.02 17.74
N VAL A 169 5.75 -6.02 16.56
CA VAL A 169 5.56 -7.23 15.74
C VAL A 169 6.91 -7.79 15.30
N PHE A 170 7.81 -6.93 14.82
CA PHE A 170 9.15 -7.34 14.40
C PHE A 170 9.95 -7.97 15.54
N LEU A 171 9.99 -7.34 16.71
CA LEU A 171 10.65 -7.89 17.90
C LEU A 171 10.03 -9.23 18.30
N SER A 172 8.70 -9.33 18.30
CA SER A 172 7.99 -10.57 18.63
C SER A 172 8.38 -11.73 17.71
N LEU A 173 8.50 -11.48 16.40
CA LEU A 173 8.95 -12.47 15.43
C LEU A 173 10.41 -12.88 15.65
N VAL A 174 11.29 -11.92 15.98
CA VAL A 174 12.70 -12.21 16.31
C VAL A 174 12.80 -13.07 17.57
N PHE A 175 12.06 -12.73 18.63
CA PHE A 175 12.03 -13.53 19.85
C PHE A 175 11.49 -14.94 19.59
N LEU A 176 10.41 -15.08 18.83
CA LEU A 176 9.88 -16.38 18.43
C LEU A 176 10.91 -17.20 17.66
N TYR A 177 11.63 -16.59 16.71
CA TYR A 177 12.68 -17.23 15.96
C TYR A 177 13.82 -17.74 16.85
N ILE A 178 14.26 -16.93 17.83
CA ILE A 178 15.29 -17.32 18.80
C ILE A 178 14.80 -18.51 19.65
N ILE A 179 13.57 -18.47 20.13
CA ILE A 179 12.97 -19.57 20.91
C ILE A 179 12.94 -20.86 20.08
N VAL A 180 12.50 -20.79 18.82
CA VAL A 180 12.51 -21.95 17.92
C VAL A 180 13.93 -22.48 17.73
N CYS A 181 14.93 -21.62 17.51
CA CYS A 181 16.33 -22.02 17.38
C CYS A 181 16.87 -22.71 18.64
N LEU A 182 16.48 -22.26 19.84
CA LEU A 182 16.91 -22.85 21.12
C LEU A 182 16.18 -24.16 21.45
N LEU A 183 14.89 -24.25 21.14
CA LEU A 183 14.08 -25.45 21.40
C LEU A 183 14.35 -26.55 20.38
N PHE A 184 14.64 -26.21 19.13
CA PHE A 184 14.93 -27.17 18.05
C PHE A 184 15.97 -28.24 18.42
N PRO A 185 17.19 -27.91 18.92
CA PRO A 185 18.18 -28.92 19.30
C PRO A 185 17.70 -29.79 20.47
N LEU A 186 16.94 -29.23 21.41
CA LEU A 186 16.37 -29.99 22.53
C LEU A 186 15.31 -30.98 22.06
N MET A 187 14.44 -30.55 21.14
CA MET A 187 13.43 -31.39 20.50
C MET A 187 14.08 -32.52 19.70
N VAL A 188 15.12 -32.23 18.91
CA VAL A 188 15.87 -33.27 18.16
C VAL A 188 16.53 -34.27 19.11
N LYS A 189 17.14 -33.81 20.20
CA LYS A 189 17.74 -34.69 21.21
C LYS A 189 16.68 -35.58 21.88
N GLY A 190 15.52 -35.02 22.25
CA GLY A 190 14.39 -35.76 22.80
C GLY A 190 13.84 -36.80 21.82
N CYS A 191 13.64 -36.43 20.55
CA CYS A 191 13.20 -37.34 19.49
C CYS A 191 14.20 -38.48 19.25
N ASN A 192 15.51 -38.20 19.26
CA ASN A 192 16.53 -39.24 19.12
C ASN A 192 16.51 -40.23 20.29
N ILE A 193 16.34 -39.75 21.53
CA ILE A 193 16.22 -40.60 22.72
C ILE A 193 14.95 -41.45 22.67
N LEU A 194 13.80 -40.86 22.32
CA LEU A 194 12.54 -41.58 22.18
C LEU A 194 12.62 -42.64 21.07
N ARG A 195 13.17 -42.28 19.91
CA ARG A 195 13.37 -43.21 18.78
C ARG A 195 14.28 -44.37 19.17
N TRP A 196 15.37 -44.10 19.89
CA TRP A 196 16.25 -45.15 20.40
C TRP A 196 15.52 -46.07 21.40
N LYS A 197 14.72 -45.50 22.31
CA LYS A 197 13.96 -46.27 23.30
C LYS A 197 12.91 -47.17 22.64
N ILE A 198 12.19 -46.67 21.63
CA ILE A 198 11.22 -47.45 20.84
C ILE A 198 11.93 -48.58 20.08
N ASN A 199 13.04 -48.29 19.39
CA ASN A 199 13.81 -49.30 18.69
C ASN A 199 14.30 -50.40 19.64
N ASN A 200 14.75 -50.03 20.84
CA ASN A 200 15.23 -50.99 21.83
C ASN A 200 14.11 -51.91 22.38
N ILE A 201 12.91 -51.35 22.62
CA ILE A 201 11.73 -52.14 23.02
C ILE A 201 11.33 -53.11 21.90
N LEU A 202 11.27 -52.62 20.66
CA LEU A 202 10.92 -53.43 19.49
C LEU A 202 11.92 -54.59 19.29
N THR A 203 13.22 -54.33 19.36
CA THR A 203 14.23 -55.40 19.29
C THR A 203 14.09 -56.41 20.41
N THR A 204 13.75 -55.95 21.63
CA THR A 204 13.55 -56.83 22.78
C THR A 204 12.35 -57.76 22.57
N GLU A 205 11.23 -57.26 22.05
CA GLU A 205 10.08 -58.10 21.70
C GLU A 205 10.41 -59.12 20.60
N PHE A 206 11.22 -58.77 19.59
CA PHE A 206 11.65 -59.75 18.58
C PHE A 206 12.57 -60.85 19.15
N TYR A 207 13.45 -60.54 20.10
CA TYR A 207 14.30 -61.55 20.76
C TYR A 207 13.52 -62.49 21.70
N TYR A 208 12.50 -62.01 22.41
CA TYR A 208 11.63 -62.86 23.24
C TYR A 208 10.62 -63.68 22.41
N THR A 209 10.19 -63.17 21.27
CA THR A 209 9.30 -63.91 20.35
C THR A 209 10.06 -65.01 19.59
N HIS A 210 11.36 -64.81 19.30
CA HIS A 210 12.21 -65.85 18.70
C HIS A 210 12.78 -66.89 19.68
N SER A 211 12.77 -66.63 20.99
CA SER A 211 13.29 -67.56 21.99
C SER A 211 12.25 -68.51 22.60
N SER A 212 10.95 -68.36 22.26
CA SER A 212 9.88 -69.27 22.69
C SER A 212 9.45 -70.32 21.65
N SER A 213 10.21 -70.47 20.55
CA SER A 213 10.02 -71.56 19.59
C SER A 213 11.33 -72.29 19.31
N SER A 214 11.77 -73.12 20.25
CA SER A 214 12.73 -74.19 19.97
C SER A 214 12.39 -75.44 20.79
N GLY A 215 11.20 -75.97 20.54
CA GLY A 215 10.86 -77.34 20.87
C GLY A 215 11.33 -78.28 19.76
N VAL A 216 12.11 -79.29 20.17
CA VAL A 216 12.16 -80.65 19.61
C VAL A 216 13.05 -80.90 18.37
N GLY A 217 14.09 -81.70 18.61
CA GLY A 217 14.34 -82.92 17.81
C GLY A 217 15.34 -82.83 16.66
N SER A 218 16.58 -83.17 16.94
CA SER A 218 17.56 -83.63 15.94
C SER A 218 17.13 -84.97 15.31
N SER A 219 17.22 -85.12 13.98
CA SER A 219 17.77 -86.32 13.33
C SER A 219 17.90 -86.16 11.81
N THR A 220 19.04 -86.64 11.31
CA THR A 220 19.57 -86.63 9.94
C THR A 220 19.00 -87.69 9.00
N SER A 221 18.86 -87.36 7.72
CA SER A 221 19.19 -88.17 6.51
C SER A 221 18.76 -87.33 5.29
N GLY A 222 19.55 -87.10 4.24
CA GLY A 222 20.21 -88.04 3.35
C GLY A 222 19.48 -88.01 2.00
N THR A 223 20.21 -87.74 0.90
CA THR A 223 19.86 -87.95 -0.53
C THR A 223 19.61 -86.69 -1.40
N ARG A 224 20.58 -86.39 -2.29
CA ARG A 224 20.39 -85.78 -3.64
C ARG A 224 20.05 -86.92 -4.63
N PRO A 225 19.37 -86.74 -5.79
CA PRO A 225 19.56 -85.63 -6.74
C PRO A 225 18.32 -85.13 -7.56
N THR A 226 18.50 -83.94 -8.15
CA THR A 226 18.03 -83.43 -9.46
C THR A 226 16.71 -83.92 -10.07
N VAL A 227 15.70 -83.04 -10.21
CA VAL A 227 14.80 -82.99 -11.39
C VAL A 227 14.37 -81.55 -11.71
N SER A 228 14.48 -81.23 -12.99
CA SER A 228 14.06 -80.02 -13.71
C SER A 228 12.53 -79.89 -13.86
N SER A 229 11.98 -78.69 -13.69
CA SER A 229 10.91 -78.09 -14.54
C SER A 229 10.62 -76.66 -14.03
N ARG A 230 11.06 -75.61 -14.72
CA ARG A 230 10.30 -74.88 -15.76
C ARG A 230 8.80 -74.77 -15.48
N ILE A 231 8.39 -73.66 -14.85
CA ILE A 231 7.24 -72.87 -15.33
C ILE A 231 7.64 -71.40 -15.37
N SER A 232 7.48 -70.86 -16.58
CA SER A 232 7.73 -69.49 -17.00
C SER A 232 6.50 -68.63 -16.71
N SER A 233 6.69 -67.43 -16.16
CA SER A 233 6.06 -66.23 -16.73
C SER A 233 6.94 -65.01 -16.47
N LYS A 234 7.65 -64.59 -17.51
CA LYS A 234 8.04 -63.19 -17.71
C LYS A 234 6.76 -62.37 -17.87
N VAL A 235 6.68 -61.17 -17.29
CA VAL A 235 6.58 -59.91 -18.06
C VAL A 235 7.23 -58.79 -17.23
N VAL A 236 8.13 -58.10 -17.91
CA VAL A 236 8.91 -56.92 -17.53
C VAL A 236 8.08 -55.67 -17.84
N GLU A 237 8.05 -54.74 -16.87
CA GLU A 237 8.17 -53.28 -17.00
C GLU A 237 7.37 -52.51 -18.07
N ASN A 238 6.64 -51.48 -17.63
CA ASN A 238 6.59 -50.10 -18.16
C ASN A 238 5.51 -49.34 -17.36
N LYS A 239 5.80 -48.32 -16.54
CA LYS A 239 6.31 -46.99 -16.88
C LYS A 239 5.55 -46.34 -18.05
N ALA A 240 4.25 -46.09 -17.88
CA ALA A 240 3.50 -45.04 -18.60
C ALA A 240 2.04 -44.95 -18.12
N GLU A 241 1.77 -44.59 -16.86
CA GLU A 241 0.39 -44.18 -16.50
C GLU A 241 0.30 -43.28 -15.27
N THR A 242 0.95 -42.12 -15.34
CA THR A 242 0.54 -40.96 -14.53
C THR A 242 0.73 -39.65 -15.31
N GLU A 243 0.40 -39.70 -16.62
CA GLU A 243 0.38 -38.52 -17.50
C GLU A 243 -0.93 -38.42 -18.31
N LYS A 244 -2.03 -38.98 -17.78
CA LYS A 244 -3.38 -38.87 -18.39
C LYS A 244 -4.49 -38.37 -17.48
N ILE A 245 -4.22 -38.05 -16.21
CA ILE A 245 -5.24 -37.50 -15.30
C ILE A 245 -5.28 -35.96 -15.33
N MET A 246 -4.25 -35.28 -15.86
CA MET A 246 -4.24 -33.81 -16.01
C MET A 246 -4.40 -33.35 -17.47
N LYS A 247 -5.22 -34.05 -18.26
CA LYS A 247 -5.72 -33.55 -19.56
C LYS A 247 -7.24 -33.60 -19.69
N LYS A 248 -7.95 -33.79 -18.58
CA LYS A 248 -9.43 -33.77 -18.51
C LYS A 248 -9.97 -32.77 -17.48
N SER A 249 -9.30 -31.62 -17.36
CA SER A 249 -9.78 -30.44 -16.62
C SER A 249 -9.81 -29.17 -17.49
N LEU A 250 -9.99 -29.35 -18.81
CA LEU A 250 -10.38 -28.25 -19.69
C LEU A 250 -11.50 -28.73 -20.62
N THR A 251 -12.71 -28.62 -20.10
CA THR A 251 -13.97 -28.37 -20.83
C THR A 251 -14.90 -27.71 -19.84
#